data_AF-A0A355S073-F1
#
_entry.id   AF-A0A355S073-F1
#
_cell.length_a   1.000
_cell.length_b   1.000
_cell.length_c   1.000
_cell.angle_alpha   90.00
_cell.angle_beta   90.00
_cell.angle_gamma   90.00
#
_symmetry.space_group_name_H-M   'P 1'
#
loop_
_entity.id
_entity.type
_entity.pdbx_description
1 polymer ?
#
loop_
_entity_poly.entity_id
_entity_poly.type
_entity_poly.pdbx_seq_one_letter_code
_entity_poly.pdbx_strand_id
1 'polypeptide(L)'
;KDDISENPFGDAELEEEDDQPDISDQALPMKAFSMLARTLKNPEYALFNDEQASSANQKWASELYEVFQDSPEDIFTSKTRDLCNVITACVEYYKINANDDVKEYIMKLALELESRIDMSGNLLRLPYDSKLTSNATCFTAIKSLIEAYKITGIQKFMSSATSLYNRLDILWNPMDCLYSFDKDDKYKYTSRDV
;
A
#
# COMPACT_ATOMS: atom_id res chain seq x y z
N LYS A 1 33.70 9.47 44.44
CA LYS A 1 34.04 9.79 43.04
C LYS A 1 33.19 8.84 42.27
N ASP A 2 31.96 9.26 42.05
CA ASP A 2 30.90 8.38 41.57
C ASP A 2 30.93 8.48 40.05
N ASP A 3 31.04 7.32 39.41
CA ASP A 3 31.22 7.13 37.98
C ASP A 3 29.90 7.47 37.28
N ILE A 4 29.86 8.57 36.53
CA ILE A 4 28.69 9.05 35.79
C ILE A 4 28.84 8.63 34.32
N SER A 5 28.98 7.33 34.04
CA SER A 5 29.11 6.84 32.66
C SER A 5 28.12 5.76 32.25
N GLU A 6 27.21 5.31 33.12
CA GLU A 6 26.12 4.42 32.69
C GLU A 6 24.92 5.25 32.19
N ASN A 7 24.62 5.10 30.89
CA ASN A 7 23.38 5.59 30.30
C ASN A 7 22.20 4.96 31.06
N PRO A 8 21.39 5.76 31.81
CA PRO A 8 20.32 5.22 32.66
C PRO A 8 19.17 4.60 31.87
N PHE A 9 19.20 4.70 30.54
CA PHE A 9 18.19 4.15 29.64
C PHE A 9 18.60 2.84 28.97
N GLY A 10 19.81 2.34 29.24
CA GLY A 10 20.38 1.23 28.47
C GLY A 10 20.62 1.62 27.01
N ASP A 11 21.48 0.88 26.32
CA ASP A 11 21.44 0.91 24.85
C ASP A 11 20.14 0.21 24.42
N ALA A 12 19.46 0.74 23.39
CA ALA A 12 18.28 0.08 22.85
C ALA A 12 18.71 -1.26 22.24
N GLU A 13 18.63 -2.32 23.03
CA GLU A 13 18.71 -3.68 22.53
C GLU A 13 17.47 -3.87 21.64
N LEU A 14 17.70 -4.08 20.35
CA LEU A 14 16.66 -4.58 19.46
C LEU A 14 16.27 -5.94 20.03
N GLU A 15 15.07 -6.03 20.61
CA GLU A 15 14.48 -7.33 20.91
C GLU A 15 14.41 -8.09 19.57
N GLU A 16 15.14 -9.20 19.48
CA GLU A 16 15.01 -10.15 18.38
C GLU A 16 13.61 -10.78 18.52
N GLU A 17 12.58 -10.07 18.06
CA GLU A 17 11.29 -10.70 17.79
C GLU A 17 11.53 -11.67 16.62
N ASP A 18 11.44 -12.97 16.90
CA ASP A 18 11.59 -14.07 15.94
C ASP A 18 10.53 -14.02 14.79
N ASP A 19 9.58 -13.10 14.85
CA ASP A 19 8.55 -12.92 13.83
C ASP A 19 9.06 -12.00 12.71
N GLN A 20 9.17 -12.55 11.50
CA GLN A 20 9.44 -11.72 10.32
C GLN A 20 8.37 -10.60 10.22
N PRO A 21 8.78 -9.34 9.96
CA PRO A 21 7.84 -8.23 9.90
C PRO A 21 6.79 -8.47 8.80
N ASP A 22 5.52 -8.13 9.08
CA ASP A 22 4.42 -8.29 8.12
C ASP A 22 4.73 -7.52 6.82
N ILE A 23 4.28 -8.04 5.69
CA ILE A 23 4.40 -7.42 4.36
C ILE A 23 3.94 -5.96 4.39
N SER A 24 2.85 -5.68 5.12
CA SER A 24 2.36 -4.30 5.28
C SER A 24 3.34 -3.39 6.01
N ASP A 25 4.03 -3.92 7.02
CA ASP A 25 5.01 -3.18 7.83
C ASP A 25 6.29 -2.91 7.04
N GLN A 26 6.56 -3.68 6.00
CA GLN A 26 7.65 -3.44 5.05
C GLN A 26 7.23 -2.49 3.91
N ALA A 27 5.99 -2.57 3.44
CA ALA A 27 5.49 -1.77 2.32
C ALA A 27 5.42 -0.28 2.65
N LEU A 28 5.06 0.06 3.90
CA LEU A 28 4.97 1.45 4.35
C LEU A 28 6.35 2.15 4.37
N PRO A 29 7.42 1.59 4.96
CA PRO A 29 8.78 2.09 4.85
C PRO A 29 9.27 2.21 3.42
N MET A 30 9.09 1.18 2.57
CA MET A 30 9.53 1.23 1.17
C MET A 30 8.92 2.42 0.43
N LYS A 31 7.61 2.65 0.64
CA LYS A 31 6.90 3.80 0.09
C LYS A 31 7.46 5.11 0.62
N ALA A 32 7.67 5.22 1.93
CA ALA A 32 8.21 6.42 2.57
C ALA A 32 9.61 6.75 2.05
N PHE A 33 10.51 5.77 2.01
CA PHE A 33 11.86 5.93 1.46
C PHE A 33 11.84 6.34 0.00
N SER A 34 10.97 5.73 -0.82
CA SER A 34 10.83 6.12 -2.23
C SER A 34 10.37 7.57 -2.39
N MET A 35 9.42 8.01 -1.57
CA MET A 35 8.93 9.39 -1.58
C MET A 35 10.00 10.38 -1.09
N LEU A 36 10.75 10.03 -0.05
CA LEU A 36 11.85 10.84 0.49
C LEU A 36 12.97 10.99 -0.54
N ALA A 37 13.41 9.89 -1.15
CA ALA A 37 14.43 9.89 -2.20
C ALA A 37 14.09 10.85 -3.34
N ARG A 38 12.82 10.83 -3.79
CA ARG A 38 12.29 11.75 -4.81
C ARG A 38 12.23 13.19 -4.34
N THR A 39 11.74 13.42 -3.12
CA THR A 39 11.50 14.78 -2.59
C THR A 39 12.80 15.51 -2.30
N LEU A 40 13.81 14.81 -1.76
CA LEU A 40 15.13 15.36 -1.42
C LEU A 40 16.00 15.72 -2.64
N LYS A 41 15.55 15.39 -3.86
CA LYS A 41 16.15 15.85 -5.12
C LYS A 41 15.17 16.65 -5.99
N ASN A 42 14.02 17.06 -5.43
CA ASN A 42 13.02 17.81 -6.19
C ASN A 42 13.45 19.29 -6.30
N PRO A 43 13.64 19.82 -7.53
CA PRO A 43 14.05 21.21 -7.74
C PRO A 43 13.03 22.24 -7.23
N GLU A 44 11.74 21.88 -7.12
CA GLU A 44 10.70 22.73 -6.53
C GLU A 44 10.94 23.00 -5.03
N TYR A 45 11.69 22.11 -4.37
CA TYR A 45 11.96 22.12 -2.94
C TYR A 45 13.46 22.23 -2.66
N ALA A 46 14.17 23.11 -3.39
CA ALA A 46 15.62 23.24 -3.34
C ALA A 46 16.22 23.43 -1.92
N LEU A 47 15.45 24.01 -0.99
CA LEU A 47 15.83 24.16 0.43
C LEU A 47 16.04 22.84 1.17
N PHE A 48 15.41 21.76 0.70
CA PHE A 48 15.49 20.42 1.26
C PHE A 48 16.37 19.49 0.41
N ASN A 49 17.14 20.03 -0.54
CA ASN A 49 17.98 19.23 -1.41
C ASN A 49 19.12 18.57 -0.61
N ASP A 50 19.06 17.25 -0.50
CA ASP A 50 20.06 16.42 0.17
C ASP A 50 20.33 15.17 -0.66
N GLU A 51 21.43 15.21 -1.41
CA GLU A 51 21.80 14.13 -2.32
C GLU A 51 22.22 12.86 -1.58
N GLN A 52 22.89 13.00 -0.43
CA GLN A 52 23.35 11.86 0.35
C GLN A 52 22.17 11.13 0.97
N ALA A 53 21.26 11.87 1.62
CA ALA A 53 20.05 11.30 2.19
C ALA A 53 19.13 10.73 1.10
N SER A 54 19.00 11.39 -0.05
CA SER A 54 18.24 10.86 -1.20
C SER A 54 18.79 9.50 -1.65
N SER A 55 20.10 9.39 -1.82
CA SER A 55 20.77 8.16 -2.25
C SER A 55 20.62 7.03 -1.21
N ALA A 56 20.70 7.35 0.08
CA ALA A 56 20.49 6.38 1.16
C ALA A 56 19.04 5.85 1.16
N ASN A 57 18.05 6.74 1.05
CA ASN A 57 16.64 6.33 0.97
C ASN A 57 16.35 5.49 -0.28
N GLN A 58 16.95 5.82 -1.42
CA GLN A 58 16.83 5.00 -2.62
C GLN A 58 17.39 3.59 -2.40
N LYS A 59 18.55 3.46 -1.73
CA LYS A 59 19.14 2.15 -1.39
C LYS A 59 18.21 1.31 -0.51
N TRP A 60 17.67 1.89 0.57
CA TRP A 60 16.75 1.17 1.47
C TRP A 60 15.44 0.77 0.77
N ALA A 61 14.92 1.62 -0.12
CA ALA A 61 13.77 1.26 -0.94
C ALA A 61 14.07 0.08 -1.88
N SER A 62 15.27 0.03 -2.47
CA SER A 62 15.69 -1.09 -3.31
C SER A 62 15.83 -2.39 -2.52
N GLU A 63 16.40 -2.35 -1.32
CA GLU A 63 16.53 -3.53 -0.44
C GLU A 63 15.14 -4.11 -0.08
N LEU A 64 14.17 -3.26 0.26
CA LEU A 64 12.80 -3.71 0.52
C LEU A 64 12.09 -4.23 -0.74
N TYR A 65 12.38 -3.65 -1.90
CA TYR A 65 11.86 -4.17 -3.17
C TYR A 65 12.39 -5.57 -3.48
N GLU A 66 13.68 -5.83 -3.22
CA GLU A 66 14.27 -7.17 -3.36
C GLU A 66 13.57 -8.19 -2.47
N VAL A 67 13.29 -7.84 -1.21
CA VAL A 67 12.50 -8.70 -0.30
C VAL A 67 11.12 -9.04 -0.91
N PHE A 68 10.45 -8.09 -1.55
CA PHE A 68 9.17 -8.36 -2.22
C PHE A 68 9.31 -9.25 -3.46
N GLN A 69 10.43 -9.16 -4.19
CA GLN A 69 10.71 -10.07 -5.30
C GLN A 69 10.94 -11.50 -4.81
N ASP A 70 11.55 -11.66 -3.63
CA ASP A 70 11.90 -12.96 -3.06
C ASP A 70 10.72 -13.66 -2.35
N SER A 71 9.71 -12.89 -1.93
CA SER A 71 8.50 -13.40 -1.24
C SER A 71 7.19 -13.18 -2.02
N PRO A 72 7.08 -13.57 -3.30
CA PRO A 72 5.88 -13.31 -4.09
C PRO A 72 4.66 -14.07 -3.55
N GLU A 73 4.82 -15.33 -3.12
CA GLU A 73 3.71 -16.16 -2.65
C GLU A 73 3.03 -15.57 -1.42
N ASP A 74 3.81 -15.05 -0.47
CA ASP A 74 3.28 -14.41 0.74
C ASP A 74 2.47 -13.15 0.37
N ILE A 75 2.95 -12.37 -0.61
CA ILE A 75 2.26 -11.18 -1.10
C ILE A 75 0.97 -11.54 -1.83
N PHE A 76 1.00 -12.54 -2.74
CA PHE A 76 -0.18 -12.98 -3.49
C PHE A 76 -1.24 -13.61 -2.60
N THR A 77 -0.86 -14.20 -1.46
CA THR A 77 -1.80 -14.79 -0.48
C THR A 77 -2.23 -13.85 0.64
N SER A 78 -1.58 -12.68 0.76
CA SER A 78 -1.88 -11.65 1.76
C SER A 78 -3.31 -11.08 1.65
N LYS A 79 -3.77 -10.38 2.70
CA LYS A 79 -5.05 -9.68 2.65
C LYS A 79 -5.01 -8.59 1.59
N THR A 80 -6.15 -8.31 0.98
CA THR A 80 -6.27 -7.32 -0.10
C THR A 80 -5.74 -5.94 0.27
N ARG A 81 -5.88 -5.54 1.55
CA ARG A 81 -5.30 -4.30 2.06
C ARG A 81 -3.78 -4.29 1.96
N ASP A 82 -3.15 -5.40 2.32
CA ASP A 82 -1.69 -5.52 2.37
C ASP A 82 -1.13 -5.58 0.94
N LEU A 83 -1.78 -6.34 0.04
CA LEU A 83 -1.52 -6.28 -1.40
C LEU A 83 -1.62 -4.85 -1.97
N CYS A 84 -2.66 -4.08 -1.60
CA CYS A 84 -2.77 -2.69 -2.02
C CYS A 84 -1.60 -1.83 -1.52
N ASN A 85 -1.15 -2.04 -0.28
CA ASN A 85 0.00 -1.32 0.27
C ASN A 85 1.26 -1.61 -0.55
N VAL A 86 1.52 -2.88 -0.87
CA VAL A 86 2.66 -3.29 -1.71
C VAL A 86 2.58 -2.66 -3.11
N ILE A 87 1.41 -2.69 -3.76
CA ILE A 87 1.22 -2.04 -5.08
C ILE A 87 1.59 -0.56 -4.99
N THR A 88 1.06 0.18 -4.00
CA THR A 88 1.35 1.62 -3.90
C THR A 88 2.81 1.90 -3.52
N ALA A 89 3.47 1.00 -2.79
CA ALA A 89 4.90 1.11 -2.49
C ALA A 89 5.73 0.93 -3.76
N CYS A 90 5.44 -0.11 -4.56
CA CYS A 90 6.08 -0.37 -5.84
C CYS A 90 5.84 0.78 -6.84
N VAL A 91 4.64 1.38 -6.84
CA VAL A 91 4.33 2.58 -7.64
C VAL A 91 5.22 3.76 -7.27
N GLU A 92 5.44 4.04 -5.99
CA GLU A 92 6.34 5.13 -5.58
C GLU A 92 7.79 4.80 -5.91
N TYR A 93 8.22 3.55 -5.74
CA TYR A 93 9.55 3.10 -6.11
C TYR A 93 9.80 3.20 -7.62
N TYR A 94 8.82 2.86 -8.45
CA TYR A 94 8.90 3.05 -9.91
C TYR A 94 9.20 4.50 -10.31
N LYS A 95 8.75 5.49 -9.52
CA LYS A 95 9.01 6.91 -9.82
C LYS A 95 10.47 7.32 -9.61
N ILE A 96 11.24 6.56 -8.83
CA ILE A 96 12.68 6.79 -8.61
C ILE A 96 13.56 5.76 -9.29
N ASN A 97 13.00 4.61 -9.69
CA ASN A 97 13.69 3.54 -10.39
C ASN A 97 12.80 2.96 -11.50
N ALA A 98 12.51 3.78 -12.52
CA ALA A 98 11.64 3.39 -13.62
C ALA A 98 12.34 2.38 -14.54
N ASN A 99 11.97 1.10 -14.43
CA ASN A 99 12.43 0.04 -15.31
C ASN A 99 11.30 -0.98 -15.61
N ASP A 100 11.50 -1.81 -16.63
CA ASP A 100 10.49 -2.75 -17.09
C ASP A 100 10.19 -3.85 -16.06
N ASP A 101 11.17 -4.26 -15.25
CA ASP A 101 11.00 -5.30 -14.23
C ASP A 101 10.03 -4.84 -13.12
N VAL A 102 10.21 -3.61 -12.62
CA VAL A 102 9.32 -3.00 -11.62
C VAL A 102 7.92 -2.80 -12.20
N LYS A 103 7.83 -2.38 -13.47
CA LYS A 103 6.55 -2.24 -14.17
C LYS A 103 5.84 -3.58 -14.31
N GLU A 104 6.55 -4.64 -14.70
CA GLU A 104 6.00 -5.99 -14.82
C GLU A 104 5.52 -6.51 -13.46
N TYR A 105 6.27 -6.24 -12.40
CA TYR A 105 5.88 -6.64 -11.05
C TYR A 105 4.60 -5.92 -10.59
N ILE A 106 4.51 -4.59 -10.78
CA ILE A 106 3.28 -3.82 -10.52
C ILE A 106 2.10 -4.39 -11.30
N MET A 107 2.32 -4.76 -12.57
CA MET A 107 1.29 -5.39 -13.40
C MET A 107 0.80 -6.72 -12.80
N LYS A 108 1.71 -7.60 -12.37
CA LYS A 108 1.35 -8.89 -11.73
C LYS A 108 0.53 -8.70 -10.46
N LEU A 109 0.96 -7.79 -9.59
CA LEU A 109 0.24 -7.48 -8.35
C LEU A 109 -1.14 -6.86 -8.62
N ALA A 110 -1.24 -5.97 -9.60
CA ALA A 110 -2.51 -5.36 -10.00
C ALA A 110 -3.47 -6.35 -10.67
N LEU A 111 -2.96 -7.33 -11.43
CA LEU A 111 -3.76 -8.44 -11.95
C LEU A 111 -4.32 -9.30 -10.82
N GLU A 112 -3.53 -9.58 -9.78
CA GLU A 112 -4.04 -10.27 -8.59
C GLU A 112 -5.09 -9.44 -7.87
N LEU A 113 -4.87 -8.13 -7.69
CA LEU A 113 -5.89 -7.28 -7.06
C LEU A 113 -7.20 -7.28 -7.87
N GLU A 114 -7.08 -7.25 -9.20
CA GLU A 114 -8.22 -7.30 -10.10
C GLU A 114 -8.97 -8.64 -10.02
N SER A 115 -8.25 -9.76 -9.89
CA SER A 115 -8.83 -11.10 -9.79
C SER A 115 -9.73 -11.28 -8.55
N ARG A 116 -9.48 -10.48 -7.51
CA ARG A 116 -10.27 -10.45 -6.26
C ARG A 116 -11.56 -9.64 -6.36
N ILE A 117 -11.83 -9.00 -7.49
CA ILE A 117 -13.05 -8.24 -7.73
C ILE A 117 -14.06 -9.14 -8.43
N ASP A 118 -15.21 -9.38 -7.79
CA ASP A 118 -16.28 -10.16 -8.40
C ASP A 118 -17.02 -9.37 -9.49
N MET A 119 -17.88 -10.06 -10.25
CA MET A 119 -18.66 -9.45 -11.33
C MET A 119 -19.67 -8.40 -10.86
N SER A 120 -19.97 -8.35 -9.57
CA SER A 120 -20.87 -7.37 -8.95
C SER A 120 -20.11 -6.14 -8.41
N GLY A 121 -18.78 -6.11 -8.57
CA GLY A 121 -17.94 -5.02 -8.05
C GLY A 121 -17.71 -5.12 -6.55
N ASN A 122 -17.87 -6.29 -5.93
CA ASN A 122 -17.41 -6.52 -4.57
C ASN A 122 -15.96 -6.97 -4.56
N LEU A 123 -15.23 -6.58 -3.52
CA LEU A 123 -13.82 -6.90 -3.36
C LEU A 123 -13.62 -7.88 -2.21
N LEU A 124 -13.01 -9.02 -2.51
CA LEU A 124 -12.72 -10.06 -1.52
C LEU A 124 -11.61 -9.63 -0.56
N ARG A 125 -11.66 -10.13 0.68
CA ARG A 125 -10.66 -9.85 1.72
C ARG A 125 -9.33 -10.58 1.48
N LEU A 126 -9.41 -11.82 1.00
CA LEU A 126 -8.30 -12.72 0.67
C LEU A 126 -8.55 -13.33 -0.73
N PRO A 127 -7.54 -13.92 -1.38
CA PRO A 127 -7.76 -14.69 -2.60
C PRO A 127 -8.79 -15.79 -2.36
N TYR A 128 -9.78 -15.92 -3.26
CA TYR A 128 -10.80 -16.96 -3.21
C TYR A 128 -11.65 -17.00 -1.91
N ASP A 129 -11.65 -15.92 -1.12
CA ASP A 129 -12.46 -15.82 0.09
C ASP A 129 -13.96 -15.65 -0.27
N SER A 130 -14.83 -15.96 0.69
CA SER A 130 -16.25 -15.59 0.66
C SER A 130 -16.52 -14.24 1.34
N LYS A 131 -15.57 -13.74 2.13
CA LYS A 131 -15.70 -12.49 2.88
C LYS A 131 -15.23 -11.30 2.08
N LEU A 132 -16.02 -10.23 2.15
CA LEU A 132 -15.69 -8.95 1.54
C LEU A 132 -14.74 -8.15 2.43
N THR A 133 -13.99 -7.25 1.80
CA THR A 133 -13.17 -6.27 2.51
C THR A 133 -13.98 -5.05 2.94
N SER A 134 -13.38 -4.15 3.73
CA SER A 134 -14.01 -2.90 4.16
C SER A 134 -14.06 -1.85 3.05
N ASN A 135 -15.00 -0.89 3.16
CA ASN A 135 -15.08 0.27 2.26
C ASN A 135 -13.75 1.04 2.18
N ALA A 136 -13.06 1.21 3.32
CA ALA A 136 -11.73 1.82 3.37
C ALA A 136 -10.73 1.10 2.44
N THR A 137 -10.72 -0.24 2.46
CA THR A 137 -9.85 -1.03 1.59
C THR A 137 -10.27 -0.92 0.12
N CYS A 138 -11.57 -0.81 -0.17
CA CYS A 138 -12.04 -0.56 -1.53
C CYS A 138 -11.50 0.77 -2.09
N PHE A 139 -11.45 1.85 -1.29
CA PHE A 139 -10.81 3.10 -1.72
C PHE A 139 -9.32 2.93 -2.00
N THR A 140 -8.59 2.20 -1.14
CA THR A 140 -7.17 1.91 -1.38
C THR A 140 -6.98 1.08 -2.66
N ALA A 141 -7.86 0.11 -2.92
CA ALA A 141 -7.83 -0.70 -4.13
C ALA A 141 -8.11 0.13 -5.40
N ILE A 142 -9.09 1.03 -5.36
CA ILE A 142 -9.36 1.98 -6.46
C ILE A 142 -8.10 2.80 -6.77
N LYS A 143 -7.45 3.36 -5.73
CA LYS A 143 -6.20 4.10 -5.90
C LYS A 143 -5.13 3.24 -6.54
N SER A 144 -4.89 2.03 -6.02
CA SER A 144 -3.87 1.10 -6.53
C SER A 144 -4.10 0.74 -8.00
N LEU A 145 -5.35 0.47 -8.40
CA LEU A 145 -5.72 0.15 -9.78
C LEU A 145 -5.53 1.35 -10.73
N ILE A 146 -5.90 2.56 -10.30
CA ILE A 146 -5.67 3.78 -11.09
C ILE A 146 -4.17 4.05 -11.27
N GLU A 147 -3.38 3.89 -10.21
CA GLU A 147 -1.93 4.04 -10.27
C GLU A 147 -1.28 2.99 -11.18
N ALA A 148 -1.70 1.72 -11.06
CA ALA A 148 -1.26 0.65 -11.95
C ALA A 148 -1.66 0.92 -13.41
N TYR A 149 -2.86 1.43 -13.67
CA TYR A 149 -3.29 1.86 -15.01
C TYR A 149 -2.38 2.94 -15.60
N LYS A 150 -2.03 3.96 -14.81
CA LYS A 150 -1.14 5.06 -15.26
C LYS A 150 0.25 4.56 -15.68
N ILE A 151 0.75 3.49 -15.06
CA ILE A 151 2.07 2.91 -15.36
C ILE A 151 2.00 1.91 -16.52
N THR A 152 0.98 1.05 -16.53
CA THR A 152 0.90 -0.10 -17.44
C THR A 152 0.10 0.18 -18.72
N GLY A 153 -0.83 1.13 -18.68
CA GLY A 153 -1.80 1.38 -19.75
C GLY A 153 -2.91 0.32 -19.87
N ILE A 154 -2.99 -0.65 -18.94
CA ILE A 154 -3.96 -1.75 -19.02
C ILE A 154 -5.34 -1.24 -18.61
N GLN A 155 -6.21 -1.04 -19.61
CA GLN A 155 -7.55 -0.45 -19.42
C GLN A 155 -8.42 -1.23 -18.44
N LYS A 156 -8.21 -2.55 -18.33
CA LYS A 156 -8.94 -3.41 -17.40
C LYS A 156 -8.82 -2.93 -15.95
N PHE A 157 -7.66 -2.41 -15.53
CA PHE A 157 -7.49 -1.86 -14.17
C PHE A 157 -8.38 -0.64 -13.94
N MET A 158 -8.47 0.27 -14.91
CA MET A 158 -9.36 1.43 -14.83
C MET A 158 -10.85 1.02 -14.81
N SER A 159 -11.22 0.02 -15.60
CA SER A 159 -12.58 -0.53 -15.60
C SER A 159 -12.94 -1.14 -14.24
N SER A 160 -12.03 -1.90 -13.63
CA SER A 160 -12.25 -2.51 -12.32
C SER A 160 -12.28 -1.47 -11.19
N ALA A 161 -11.45 -0.42 -11.27
CA ALA A 161 -11.53 0.73 -10.36
C ALA A 161 -12.89 1.44 -10.46
N THR A 162 -13.42 1.60 -11.67
CA THR A 162 -14.74 2.20 -11.91
C THR A 162 -15.87 1.34 -11.33
N SER A 163 -15.77 0.01 -11.48
CA SER A 163 -16.74 -0.94 -10.90
C SER A 163 -16.80 -0.82 -9.38
N LEU A 164 -15.63 -0.80 -8.71
CA LEU A 164 -15.54 -0.61 -7.26
C LEU A 164 -16.11 0.74 -6.81
N TYR A 165 -15.80 1.82 -7.55
CA TYR A 165 -16.34 3.14 -7.24
C TYR A 165 -17.87 3.16 -7.32
N ASN A 166 -18.46 2.61 -8.39
CA ASN A 166 -19.91 2.54 -8.54
C ASN A 166 -20.57 1.74 -7.41
N ARG A 167 -19.91 0.67 -6.94
CA ARG A 167 -20.37 -0.11 -5.79
C ARG A 167 -20.37 0.70 -4.49
N LEU A 168 -19.33 1.51 -4.26
CA LEU A 168 -19.23 2.41 -3.11
C LEU A 168 -20.23 3.56 -3.19
N ASP A 169 -20.49 4.10 -4.38
CA ASP A 169 -21.46 5.18 -4.59
C ASP A 169 -22.88 4.77 -4.18
N ILE A 170 -23.25 3.50 -4.39
CA ILE A 170 -24.52 2.92 -3.90
C ILE A 170 -24.60 2.91 -2.36
N LEU A 171 -23.46 2.85 -1.66
CA LEU A 171 -23.38 2.85 -0.20
C LEU A 171 -23.30 4.26 0.40
N TRP A 172 -23.16 5.30 -0.42
CA TRP A 172 -23.10 6.67 0.07
C TRP A 172 -24.45 7.10 0.65
N ASN A 173 -24.45 7.49 1.93
CA ASN A 173 -25.59 8.15 2.54
C ASN A 173 -25.37 9.67 2.55
N PRO A 174 -26.09 10.43 1.70
CA PRO A 174 -25.92 11.88 1.62
C PRO A 174 -26.43 12.63 2.86
N MET A 175 -27.29 12.01 3.69
CA MET A 175 -27.81 12.66 4.89
C MET A 175 -26.77 12.70 6.02
N ASP A 176 -26.01 11.63 6.16
CA ASP A 176 -25.02 11.47 7.22
C ASP A 176 -23.58 11.76 6.72
N CYS A 177 -23.40 11.93 5.42
CA CYS A 177 -22.10 12.07 4.76
C CYS A 177 -21.15 10.90 5.04
N LEU A 178 -21.70 9.68 5.15
CA LEU A 178 -20.99 8.45 5.48
C LEU A 178 -21.34 7.31 4.53
N TYR A 179 -20.40 6.40 4.31
CA TYR A 179 -20.63 5.15 3.56
C TYR A 179 -21.19 4.07 4.49
N SER A 180 -22.31 3.45 4.12
CA SER A 180 -22.85 2.30 4.87
C SER A 180 -22.10 1.01 4.55
N PHE A 181 -22.13 0.02 5.46
CA PHE A 181 -21.55 -1.31 5.21
C PHE A 181 -22.35 -2.10 4.18
N ASP A 182 -23.66 -2.08 4.34
CA ASP A 182 -24.62 -2.68 3.42
C ASP A 182 -25.85 -1.78 3.32
N LYS A 183 -26.63 -1.97 2.26
CA LYS A 183 -27.89 -1.25 2.06
C LYS A 183 -28.97 -1.74 3.04
N ASP A 184 -28.89 -3.01 3.43
CA ASP A 184 -29.94 -3.71 4.18
C ASP A 184 -29.57 -4.04 5.64
N ASP A 185 -28.40 -3.56 6.13
CA ASP A 185 -27.94 -3.89 7.49
C ASP A 185 -28.65 -3.04 8.56
N LYS A 186 -28.91 -3.68 9.72
CA LYS A 186 -29.50 -3.06 10.91
C LYS A 186 -28.57 -1.99 11.49
N TYR A 187 -27.26 -2.20 11.37
CA TYR A 187 -26.23 -1.25 11.80
C TYR A 187 -25.52 -0.68 10.58
N LYS A 188 -25.97 0.49 10.12
CA LYS A 188 -25.42 1.14 8.93
C LYS A 188 -23.98 1.63 9.09
N TYR A 189 -23.58 1.94 10.33
CA TYR A 189 -22.30 2.58 10.67
C TYR A 189 -21.69 2.01 11.95
N THR A 190 -20.38 2.19 12.10
CA THR A 190 -19.62 1.96 13.33
C THR A 190 -18.93 3.25 13.76
N SER A 191 -18.48 3.32 15.02
CA SER A 191 -17.70 4.47 15.50
C SER A 191 -16.36 4.67 14.79
N ARG A 192 -15.93 3.72 13.96
CA ARG A 192 -14.71 3.84 13.13
C ARG A 192 -14.96 4.57 11.80
N ASP A 193 -16.23 4.80 11.45
CA ASP A 193 -16.62 5.47 10.21
C ASP A 193 -16.80 6.99 10.39
N VAL A 194 -16.83 7.48 11.64
CA VAL A 194 -16.87 8.90 12.04
C VAL A 194 -15.45 9.40 12.33
#